data_AF-Q6Y0X8-F1
#
_entry.id   AF-Q6Y0X8-F1
#
_cell.length_a   1.000
_cell.length_b   1.000
_cell.length_c   1.000
_cell.angle_alpha   90.00
_cell.angle_beta   90.00
_cell.angle_gamma   90.00
#
_symmetry.space_group_name_H-M   'P 1'
#
loop_
_entity.id
_entity.type
_entity.pdbx_description
1 polymer ?
#
loop_
_entity_poly.entity_id
_entity_poly.type
_entity_poly.pdbx_seq_one_letter_code
_entity_poly.pdbx_strand_id
1 'polypeptide(L)'
;KHELEMIDTVKSILQSAFSDPPPESYIFPLIKNVSPSQNKLLKRLIHLFWPLVQFYDGHGALKPYTILICNSILSDLKHPNEFIQISALRCVASLEVRKVVQNVIQGVIFLLNSDFSEVRVAAAFTLMQIESKFPGLCQASLIEQTLQTESDQEVLAWLVKFLALNSQIQLNNALNTLIHQHSPFTTNFKLGAAIFDSFGAFNEQNQQILLQNIQQPEQLSPIVLSSAGLALQNYPVQSALCLLQSCKDAPEAAVLQVIDIISTQNYEEKTDLICMHLTQFFLSNQSNLSVFKLLKSKILLKLSTGNLNAKSAIINALCSSRLIES
;
A
#
# COMPACT_ATOMS: atom_id res chain seq x y z
N LYS A 1 -22.25 -21.54 -30.01
CA LYS A 1 -21.77 -20.95 -31.29
C LYS A 1 -21.82 -19.43 -31.22
N HIS A 2 -23.00 -18.82 -31.06
CA HIS A 2 -23.14 -17.36 -30.90
C HIS A 2 -22.27 -16.74 -29.78
N GLU A 3 -22.18 -17.34 -28.59
CA GLU A 3 -21.30 -16.79 -27.52
C GLU A 3 -19.80 -16.87 -27.82
N LEU A 4 -19.35 -17.93 -28.50
CA LEU A 4 -17.95 -18.08 -28.87
C LEU A 4 -17.56 -17.05 -29.94
N GLU A 5 -18.45 -16.85 -30.93
CA GLU A 5 -18.29 -15.80 -31.94
C GLU A 5 -18.24 -14.40 -31.32
N MET A 6 -19.11 -14.13 -30.32
CA MET A 6 -19.05 -12.87 -29.57
C MET A 6 -17.73 -12.70 -28.81
N ILE A 7 -17.23 -13.77 -28.16
CA ILE A 7 -15.95 -13.75 -27.46
C ILE A 7 -14.81 -13.39 -28.43
N ASP A 8 -14.76 -14.05 -29.58
CA ASP A 8 -13.70 -13.80 -30.57
C ASP A 8 -13.80 -12.40 -31.17
N THR A 9 -15.02 -11.91 -31.38
CA THR A 9 -15.27 -10.54 -31.83
C THR A 9 -14.78 -9.52 -30.80
N VAL A 10 -15.14 -9.66 -29.52
CA VAL A 10 -14.72 -8.72 -28.47
C VAL A 10 -13.21 -8.76 -28.28
N LYS A 11 -12.57 -9.94 -28.37
CA LYS A 11 -11.11 -10.05 -28.35
C LYS A 11 -10.47 -9.29 -29.50
N SER A 12 -11.00 -9.42 -30.72
CA SER A 12 -10.49 -8.68 -31.88
C SER A 12 -10.63 -7.17 -31.69
N ILE A 13 -11.74 -6.70 -31.11
CA ILE A 13 -11.94 -5.28 -30.79
C ILE A 13 -10.90 -4.81 -29.77
N LEU A 14 -10.67 -5.56 -28.70
CA LEU A 14 -9.65 -5.23 -27.70
C LEU A 14 -8.23 -5.23 -28.29
N GLN A 15 -7.93 -6.14 -29.22
CA GLN A 15 -6.65 -6.17 -29.94
C GLN A 15 -6.45 -4.92 -30.79
N SER A 16 -7.49 -4.46 -31.51
CA SER A 16 -7.42 -3.19 -32.24
C SER A 16 -7.30 -1.98 -31.33
N ALA A 17 -7.88 -2.06 -30.12
CA ALA A 17 -7.91 -0.96 -29.16
C ALA A 17 -6.53 -0.59 -28.59
N PHE A 18 -5.51 -1.45 -28.77
CA PHE A 18 -4.12 -1.12 -28.45
C PHE A 18 -3.51 -0.09 -29.41
N SER A 19 -4.02 0.03 -30.63
CA SER A 19 -3.53 1.00 -31.63
C SER A 19 -4.31 2.30 -31.58
N ASP A 20 -5.64 2.21 -31.62
CA ASP A 20 -6.56 3.34 -31.66
C ASP A 20 -7.72 3.14 -30.67
N PRO A 21 -8.35 4.21 -30.15
CA PRO A 21 -9.50 4.08 -29.27
C PRO A 21 -10.66 3.35 -29.98
N PRO A 22 -11.41 2.49 -29.26
CA PRO A 22 -12.46 1.70 -29.86
C PRO A 22 -13.58 2.59 -30.43
N PRO A 23 -14.07 2.29 -31.66
CA PRO A 23 -15.18 3.04 -32.26
C PRO A 23 -16.44 3.01 -31.39
N GLU A 24 -17.09 4.17 -31.26
CA GLU A 24 -18.31 4.32 -30.46
C GLU A 24 -19.46 3.41 -30.93
N SER A 25 -19.46 3.03 -32.21
CA SER A 25 -20.45 2.12 -32.80
C SER A 25 -20.51 0.76 -32.11
N TYR A 26 -19.45 0.33 -31.43
CA TYR A 26 -19.41 -0.94 -30.69
C TYR A 26 -20.04 -0.86 -29.30
N ILE A 27 -20.20 0.33 -28.73
CA ILE A 27 -20.65 0.50 -27.35
C ILE A 27 -22.07 -0.04 -27.16
N PHE A 28 -23.03 0.40 -27.98
CA PHE A 28 -24.42 -0.06 -27.85
C PHE A 28 -24.59 -1.57 -28.09
N PRO A 29 -24.00 -2.18 -29.14
CA PRO A 29 -24.01 -3.64 -29.31
C PRO A 29 -23.42 -4.40 -28.13
N LEU A 30 -22.31 -3.93 -27.56
CA LEU A 30 -21.68 -4.57 -26.40
C LEU A 30 -22.57 -4.47 -25.14
N ILE A 31 -23.17 -3.30 -24.88
CA ILE A 31 -24.13 -3.13 -23.79
C ILE A 31 -25.33 -4.07 -23.99
N LYS A 32 -25.92 -4.11 -25.20
CA LYS A 32 -27.13 -4.89 -25.45
C LYS A 32 -26.89 -6.40 -25.44
N ASN A 33 -25.78 -6.86 -26.01
CA ASN A 33 -25.57 -8.30 -26.28
C ASN A 33 -24.60 -8.96 -25.29
N VAL A 34 -23.63 -8.20 -24.75
CA VAL A 34 -22.57 -8.75 -23.87
C VAL A 34 -22.85 -8.43 -22.40
N SER A 35 -23.32 -7.23 -22.07
CA SER A 35 -23.66 -6.89 -20.67
C SER A 35 -24.71 -7.79 -20.01
N PRO A 36 -25.76 -8.32 -20.67
CA PRO A 36 -26.69 -9.23 -20.00
C PRO A 36 -26.19 -10.69 -19.97
N SER A 37 -25.07 -11.01 -20.62
CA SER A 37 -24.55 -12.38 -20.65
C SER A 37 -24.07 -12.82 -19.27
N GLN A 38 -24.35 -14.08 -18.92
CA GLN A 38 -23.88 -14.73 -17.70
C GLN A 38 -22.48 -15.35 -17.86
N ASN A 39 -21.92 -15.30 -19.07
CA ASN A 39 -20.64 -15.94 -19.38
C ASN A 39 -19.49 -15.13 -18.75
N LYS A 40 -18.76 -15.78 -17.82
CA LYS A 40 -17.65 -15.17 -17.08
C LYS A 40 -16.55 -14.60 -17.99
N LEU A 41 -16.29 -15.23 -19.14
CA LEU A 41 -15.28 -14.76 -20.08
C LEU A 41 -15.73 -13.47 -20.79
N LEU A 42 -16.99 -13.41 -21.23
CA LEU A 42 -17.56 -12.22 -21.84
C LEU A 42 -17.58 -11.04 -20.86
N LYS A 43 -17.93 -11.30 -19.59
CA LYS A 43 -17.86 -10.31 -18.51
C LYS A 43 -16.44 -9.78 -18.30
N ARG A 44 -15.45 -10.66 -18.25
CA ARG A 44 -14.06 -10.23 -18.12
C ARG A 44 -13.61 -9.37 -19.30
N LEU A 45 -14.01 -9.71 -20.52
CA LEU A 45 -13.67 -8.94 -21.71
C LEU A 45 -14.35 -7.56 -21.71
N ILE A 46 -15.62 -7.46 -21.29
CA ILE A 46 -16.33 -6.18 -21.22
C ILE A 46 -15.71 -5.25 -20.17
N HIS A 47 -15.25 -5.81 -19.04
CA HIS A 47 -14.53 -5.08 -18.00
C HIS A 47 -13.16 -4.54 -18.45
N LEU A 48 -12.52 -5.17 -19.43
CA LEU A 48 -11.31 -4.64 -20.07
C LEU A 48 -11.63 -3.56 -21.11
N PHE A 49 -12.82 -3.61 -21.71
CA PHE A 49 -13.25 -2.68 -22.73
C PHE A 49 -13.66 -1.32 -22.16
N TRP A 50 -14.39 -1.28 -21.04
CA TRP A 50 -14.93 -0.01 -20.50
C TRP A 50 -13.89 1.07 -20.21
N PRO A 51 -12.72 0.78 -19.62
CA PRO A 51 -11.69 1.80 -19.39
C PRO A 51 -11.13 2.42 -20.69
N LEU A 52 -11.26 1.73 -21.83
CA LEU A 52 -10.75 2.20 -23.12
C LEU A 52 -11.70 3.17 -23.84
N VAL A 53 -12.93 3.32 -23.34
CA VAL A 53 -13.96 4.16 -23.98
C VAL A 53 -13.70 5.64 -23.71
N GLN A 54 -13.83 6.47 -24.75
CA GLN A 54 -13.80 7.93 -24.59
C GLN A 54 -15.14 8.45 -24.04
N PHE A 55 -15.16 8.91 -22.79
CA PHE A 55 -16.41 9.36 -22.12
C PHE A 55 -16.81 10.81 -22.41
N TYR A 56 -15.89 11.64 -22.87
CA TYR A 56 -16.14 13.05 -23.20
C TYR A 56 -16.32 13.25 -24.70
N ASP A 57 -17.22 14.16 -25.07
CA ASP A 57 -17.33 14.68 -26.43
C ASP A 57 -16.28 15.77 -26.72
N GLY A 58 -16.26 16.26 -27.96
CA GLY A 58 -15.36 17.35 -28.36
C GLY A 58 -15.61 18.69 -27.65
N HIS A 59 -16.70 18.81 -26.90
CA HIS A 59 -17.07 20.00 -26.13
C HIS A 59 -16.83 19.83 -24.61
N GLY A 60 -16.32 18.66 -24.16
CA GLY A 60 -16.05 18.37 -22.76
C GLY A 60 -17.29 17.94 -21.95
N ALA A 61 -18.42 17.64 -22.60
CA ALA A 61 -19.59 17.06 -21.97
C ALA A 61 -19.53 15.53 -21.97
N LEU A 62 -20.19 14.90 -20.99
CA LEU A 62 -20.25 13.43 -20.92
C LEU A 62 -21.19 12.90 -21.99
N LYS A 63 -20.75 11.89 -22.73
CA LYS A 63 -21.57 11.23 -23.75
C LYS A 63 -22.72 10.45 -23.09
N PRO A 64 -23.91 10.39 -23.73
CA PRO A 64 -25.13 9.85 -23.11
C PRO A 64 -25.04 8.36 -22.76
N TYR A 65 -24.27 7.58 -23.52
CA TYR A 65 -24.06 6.16 -23.22
C TYR A 65 -23.33 5.90 -21.91
N THR A 66 -22.66 6.91 -21.32
CA THR A 66 -21.94 6.80 -20.05
C THR A 66 -22.84 6.24 -18.94
N ILE A 67 -24.11 6.67 -18.89
CA ILE A 67 -25.08 6.21 -17.88
C ILE A 67 -25.32 4.70 -18.02
N LEU A 68 -25.43 4.20 -19.25
CA LEU A 68 -25.66 2.78 -19.51
C LEU A 68 -24.45 1.92 -19.13
N ILE A 69 -23.23 2.43 -19.35
CA ILE A 69 -21.99 1.78 -18.91
C ILE A 69 -21.93 1.73 -17.38
N CYS A 70 -22.23 2.85 -16.69
CA CYS A 70 -22.29 2.85 -15.23
C CYS A 70 -23.30 1.82 -14.70
N ASN A 71 -24.49 1.74 -15.30
CA ASN A 71 -25.51 0.77 -14.90
C ASN A 71 -25.08 -0.68 -15.14
N SER A 72 -24.38 -0.94 -16.25
CA SER A 72 -23.78 -2.24 -16.56
C SER A 72 -22.77 -2.65 -15.48
N ILE A 73 -21.83 -1.75 -15.13
CA ILE A 73 -20.83 -2.01 -14.08
C ILE A 73 -21.51 -2.20 -12.71
N LEU A 74 -22.48 -1.36 -12.36
CA LEU A 74 -23.23 -1.47 -11.11
C LEU A 74 -23.99 -2.80 -11.00
N SER A 75 -24.54 -3.30 -12.10
CA SER A 75 -25.15 -4.62 -12.15
C SER A 75 -24.13 -5.72 -11.86
N ASP A 76 -22.91 -5.58 -12.38
CA ASP A 76 -21.84 -6.57 -12.20
C ASP A 76 -21.19 -6.52 -10.81
N LEU A 77 -21.15 -5.35 -10.18
CA LEU A 77 -20.79 -5.22 -8.77
C LEU A 77 -21.81 -5.89 -7.84
N LYS A 78 -23.10 -5.95 -8.23
CA LYS A 78 -24.15 -6.64 -7.47
C LYS A 78 -24.31 -8.12 -7.85
N HIS A 79 -23.45 -8.63 -8.73
CA HIS A 79 -23.55 -10.00 -9.20
C HIS A 79 -23.29 -11.00 -8.07
N PRO A 80 -24.03 -12.13 -7.97
CA PRO A 80 -23.80 -13.14 -6.92
C PRO A 80 -22.48 -13.90 -7.05
N ASN A 81 -21.63 -13.60 -8.04
CA ASN A 81 -20.39 -14.32 -8.29
C ASN A 81 -19.21 -13.41 -7.98
N GLU A 82 -18.39 -13.83 -7.03
CA GLU A 82 -17.23 -13.14 -6.51
C GLU A 82 -16.22 -12.79 -7.61
N PHE A 83 -16.00 -13.67 -8.59
CA PHE A 83 -15.06 -13.39 -9.68
C PHE A 83 -15.56 -12.28 -10.62
N ILE A 84 -16.87 -12.20 -10.85
CA ILE A 84 -17.46 -11.12 -11.65
C ILE A 84 -17.39 -9.80 -10.88
N GLN A 85 -17.70 -9.82 -9.57
CA GLN A 85 -17.55 -8.65 -8.69
C GLN A 85 -16.11 -8.14 -8.67
N ILE A 86 -15.12 -9.01 -8.45
CA ILE A 86 -13.69 -8.65 -8.44
C ILE A 86 -13.26 -8.11 -9.82
N SER A 87 -13.73 -8.71 -10.91
CA SER A 87 -13.44 -8.20 -12.25
C SER A 87 -14.05 -6.81 -12.49
N ALA A 88 -15.26 -6.56 -11.99
CA ALA A 88 -15.92 -5.26 -12.05
C ALA A 88 -15.18 -4.23 -11.19
N LEU A 89 -14.74 -4.59 -9.98
CA LEU A 89 -13.91 -3.74 -9.11
C LEU A 89 -12.62 -3.30 -9.81
N ARG A 90 -11.91 -4.23 -10.46
CA ARG A 90 -10.72 -3.92 -11.27
C ARG A 90 -11.02 -2.99 -12.45
N CYS A 91 -12.18 -3.17 -13.10
CA CYS A 91 -12.65 -2.23 -14.12
C CYS A 91 -12.81 -0.83 -13.54
N VAL A 92 -13.47 -0.68 -12.38
CA VAL A 92 -13.67 0.62 -11.72
C VAL A 92 -12.33 1.26 -11.35
N ALA A 93 -11.38 0.50 -10.79
CA ALA A 93 -10.04 0.99 -10.46
C ALA A 93 -9.28 1.52 -11.69
N SER A 94 -9.60 1.03 -12.88
CA SER A 94 -8.96 1.41 -14.14
C SER A 94 -9.62 2.62 -14.82
N LEU A 95 -10.78 3.09 -14.34
CA LEU A 95 -11.46 4.26 -14.92
C LEU A 95 -10.68 5.55 -14.61
N GLU A 96 -10.55 6.41 -15.62
CA GLU A 96 -9.81 7.67 -15.52
C GLU A 96 -10.72 8.91 -15.47
N VAL A 97 -12.05 8.70 -15.43
CA VAL A 97 -13.01 9.80 -15.47
C VAL A 97 -13.73 9.95 -14.13
N ARG A 98 -13.40 11.02 -13.40
CA ARG A 98 -13.95 11.32 -12.06
C ARG A 98 -15.47 11.22 -11.98
N LYS A 99 -16.19 11.80 -12.95
CA LYS A 99 -17.66 11.79 -12.98
C LYS A 99 -18.25 10.38 -13.15
N VAL A 100 -17.57 9.49 -13.89
CA VAL A 100 -18.00 8.10 -14.07
C VAL A 100 -17.79 7.33 -12.77
N VAL A 101 -16.61 7.47 -12.15
CA VAL A 101 -16.30 6.84 -10.86
C VAL A 101 -17.27 7.27 -9.77
N GLN A 102 -17.63 8.56 -9.73
CA GLN A 102 -18.62 9.09 -8.77
C GLN A 102 -19.98 8.40 -8.85
N ASN A 103 -20.40 7.96 -10.04
CA ASN A 103 -21.67 7.25 -10.22
C ASN A 103 -21.62 5.79 -9.73
N VAL A 104 -20.42 5.20 -9.64
CA VAL A 104 -20.24 3.77 -9.35
C VAL A 104 -19.70 3.52 -7.94
N ILE A 105 -19.08 4.52 -7.30
CA ILE A 105 -18.36 4.39 -6.03
C ILE A 105 -19.20 3.79 -4.89
N GLN A 106 -20.49 4.09 -4.83
CA GLN A 106 -21.39 3.53 -3.81
C GLN A 106 -21.51 2.01 -3.93
N GLY A 107 -21.42 1.45 -5.15
CA GLY A 107 -21.37 0.01 -5.37
C GLY A 107 -20.07 -0.62 -4.87
N VAL A 108 -18.94 0.08 -4.99
CA VAL A 108 -17.65 -0.38 -4.44
C VAL A 108 -17.67 -0.39 -2.92
N ILE A 109 -18.18 0.69 -2.31
CA ILE A 109 -18.33 0.83 -0.87
C ILE A 109 -19.18 -0.31 -0.29
N PHE A 110 -20.29 -0.66 -0.94
CA PHE A 110 -21.15 -1.75 -0.51
C PHE A 110 -20.41 -3.09 -0.42
N LEU A 111 -19.47 -3.34 -1.34
CA LEU A 111 -18.69 -4.58 -1.38
C LEU A 111 -17.64 -4.70 -0.26
N LEU A 112 -17.37 -3.64 0.50
CA LEU A 112 -16.60 -3.74 1.74
C LEU A 112 -17.29 -4.60 2.80
N ASN A 113 -18.61 -4.80 2.72
CA ASN A 113 -19.35 -5.66 3.65
C ASN A 113 -19.68 -7.03 3.04
N SER A 114 -18.96 -7.45 1.99
CA SER A 114 -19.17 -8.76 1.36
C SER A 114 -18.76 -9.90 2.29
N ASP A 115 -19.47 -11.03 2.23
CA ASP A 115 -19.09 -12.23 2.99
C ASP A 115 -17.73 -12.80 2.55
N PHE A 116 -17.35 -12.57 1.28
CA PHE A 116 -16.11 -13.07 0.70
C PHE A 116 -14.93 -12.11 0.96
N SER A 117 -13.90 -12.57 1.68
CA SER A 117 -12.70 -11.76 1.97
C SER A 117 -12.03 -11.24 0.70
N GLU A 118 -11.87 -12.07 -0.34
CA GLU A 118 -11.23 -11.68 -1.60
C GLU A 118 -11.93 -10.49 -2.29
N VAL A 119 -13.26 -10.41 -2.17
CA VAL A 119 -14.06 -9.30 -2.70
C VAL A 119 -13.81 -8.04 -1.88
N ARG A 120 -13.77 -8.16 -0.53
CA ARG A 120 -13.47 -7.03 0.36
C ARG A 120 -12.07 -6.49 0.13
N VAL A 121 -11.07 -7.35 -0.07
CA VAL A 121 -9.69 -6.95 -0.41
C VAL A 121 -9.68 -6.18 -1.73
N ALA A 122 -10.34 -6.70 -2.76
CA ALA A 122 -10.43 -6.01 -4.04
C ALA A 122 -11.17 -4.67 -3.94
N ALA A 123 -12.21 -4.57 -3.10
CA ALA A 123 -12.95 -3.34 -2.87
C ALA A 123 -12.11 -2.29 -2.14
N ALA A 124 -11.41 -2.68 -1.06
CA ALA A 124 -10.51 -1.80 -0.33
C ALA A 124 -9.34 -1.29 -1.20
N PHE A 125 -8.74 -2.16 -2.01
CA PHE A 125 -7.73 -1.76 -2.99
C PHE A 125 -8.30 -0.77 -4.01
N THR A 126 -9.49 -1.03 -4.54
CA THR A 126 -10.16 -0.16 -5.52
C THR A 126 -10.43 1.22 -4.93
N LEU A 127 -10.88 1.31 -3.68
CA LEU A 127 -11.09 2.59 -3.00
C LEU A 127 -9.80 3.36 -2.79
N MET A 128 -8.71 2.68 -2.38
CA MET A 128 -7.39 3.32 -2.26
C MET A 128 -6.91 3.90 -3.61
N GLN A 129 -7.07 3.14 -4.70
CA GLN A 129 -6.73 3.62 -6.04
C GLN A 129 -7.59 4.82 -6.47
N ILE A 130 -8.90 4.77 -6.20
CA ILE A 130 -9.81 5.88 -6.48
C ILE A 130 -9.39 7.12 -5.69
N GLU A 131 -9.02 7.00 -4.42
CA GLU A 131 -8.61 8.14 -3.61
C GLU A 131 -7.31 8.76 -4.10
N SER A 132 -6.35 7.92 -4.50
CA SER A 132 -5.09 8.39 -5.09
C SER A 132 -5.30 9.16 -6.40
N LYS A 133 -6.27 8.75 -7.24
CA LYS A 133 -6.58 9.41 -8.52
C LYS A 133 -7.52 10.61 -8.36
N PHE A 134 -8.51 10.49 -7.47
CA PHE A 134 -9.62 11.41 -7.31
C PHE A 134 -9.88 11.66 -5.82
N PRO A 135 -9.07 12.53 -5.18
CA PRO A 135 -9.19 12.76 -3.75
C PRO A 135 -10.57 13.34 -3.39
N GLY A 136 -11.08 12.91 -2.23
CA GLY A 136 -12.32 13.39 -1.63
C GLY A 136 -13.61 12.81 -2.22
N LEU A 137 -13.55 11.69 -2.96
CA LEU A 137 -14.76 11.01 -3.45
C LEU A 137 -15.44 10.14 -2.39
N CYS A 138 -14.66 9.55 -1.47
CA CYS A 138 -15.18 8.75 -0.36
C CYS A 138 -14.92 9.46 0.98
N GLN A 139 -15.88 9.35 1.90
CA GLN A 139 -15.75 9.92 3.24
C GLN A 139 -14.89 9.01 4.12
N ALA A 140 -13.86 9.55 4.76
CA ALA A 140 -12.98 8.77 5.64
C ALA A 140 -13.68 8.23 6.90
N SER A 141 -14.78 8.85 7.36
CA SER A 141 -15.57 8.36 8.49
C SER A 141 -16.16 6.97 8.25
N LEU A 142 -16.55 6.67 7.00
CA LEU A 142 -17.06 5.35 6.64
C LEU A 142 -15.96 4.29 6.71
N ILE A 143 -14.77 4.64 6.23
CA ILE A 143 -13.61 3.74 6.25
C ILE A 143 -13.16 3.48 7.69
N GLU A 144 -13.19 4.49 8.56
CA GLU A 144 -12.91 4.33 9.99
C GLU A 144 -13.87 3.33 10.66
N GLN A 145 -15.17 3.38 10.31
CA GLN A 145 -16.15 2.40 10.82
C GLN A 145 -15.84 0.98 10.33
N THR A 146 -15.56 0.81 9.02
CA THR A 146 -15.19 -0.50 8.47
C THR A 146 -13.91 -1.05 9.10
N LEU A 147 -12.94 -0.19 9.36
CA LEU A 147 -11.66 -0.55 9.98
C LEU A 147 -11.86 -1.14 11.39
N GLN A 148 -12.86 -0.69 12.16
CA GLN A 148 -13.15 -1.19 13.50
C GLN A 148 -13.80 -2.57 13.51
N THR A 149 -14.53 -2.93 12.45
CA THR A 149 -15.25 -4.20 12.34
C THR A 149 -14.46 -5.27 11.59
N GLU A 150 -13.46 -4.88 10.81
CA GLU A 150 -12.74 -5.79 9.94
C GLU A 150 -11.72 -6.66 10.67
N SER A 151 -11.51 -7.86 10.14
CA SER A 151 -10.57 -8.84 10.69
C SER A 151 -9.49 -9.26 9.70
N ASP A 152 -9.73 -9.08 8.40
CA ASP A 152 -8.79 -9.49 7.36
C ASP A 152 -7.61 -8.52 7.27
N GLN A 153 -6.39 -9.05 7.42
CA GLN A 153 -5.16 -8.24 7.41
C GLN A 153 -4.91 -7.49 6.10
N GLU A 154 -5.32 -8.02 4.94
CA GLU A 154 -5.14 -7.36 3.65
C GLU A 154 -6.12 -6.22 3.48
N VAL A 155 -7.38 -6.42 3.89
CA VAL A 155 -8.38 -5.36 3.90
C VAL A 155 -7.91 -4.22 4.78
N LEU A 156 -7.54 -4.52 6.03
CA LEU A 156 -7.04 -3.53 6.99
C LEU A 156 -5.82 -2.78 6.44
N ALA A 157 -4.88 -3.47 5.79
CA ALA A 157 -3.72 -2.85 5.16
C ALA A 157 -4.10 -1.82 4.08
N TRP A 158 -5.06 -2.14 3.20
CA TRP A 158 -5.53 -1.21 2.18
C TRP A 158 -6.32 -0.04 2.77
N LEU A 159 -7.15 -0.26 3.80
CA LEU A 159 -7.89 0.80 4.47
C LEU A 159 -6.96 1.78 5.21
N VAL A 160 -5.88 1.29 5.83
CA VAL A 160 -4.84 2.15 6.43
C VAL A 160 -4.17 3.02 5.38
N LYS A 161 -3.82 2.45 4.21
CA LYS A 161 -3.26 3.23 3.09
C LYS A 161 -4.25 4.25 2.55
N PHE A 162 -5.54 3.91 2.48
CA PHE A 162 -6.60 4.86 2.10
C PHE A 162 -6.67 6.04 3.09
N LEU A 163 -6.73 5.77 4.40
CA LEU A 163 -6.84 6.81 5.41
C LEU A 163 -5.60 7.71 5.43
N ALA A 164 -4.41 7.17 5.17
CA ALA A 164 -3.19 7.95 5.04
C ALA A 164 -3.25 9.00 3.93
N LEU A 165 -3.98 8.71 2.84
CA LEU A 165 -4.17 9.64 1.71
C LEU A 165 -5.29 10.65 1.97
N ASN A 166 -6.40 10.22 2.58
CA ASN A 166 -7.60 11.07 2.74
C ASN A 166 -7.54 11.94 4.01
N SER A 167 -7.19 11.35 5.16
CA SER A 167 -7.25 12.04 6.46
C SER A 167 -6.35 11.42 7.52
N GLN A 168 -5.30 12.17 7.85
CA GLN A 168 -4.36 11.82 8.92
C GLN A 168 -5.02 11.78 10.30
N ILE A 169 -6.04 12.60 10.56
CA ILE A 169 -6.68 12.68 11.87
C ILE A 169 -7.34 11.34 12.23
N GLN A 170 -8.13 10.79 11.31
CA GLN A 170 -8.83 9.53 11.52
C GLN A 170 -7.86 8.35 11.59
N LEU A 171 -6.82 8.36 10.76
CA LEU A 171 -5.75 7.37 10.84
C LEU A 171 -5.07 7.38 12.22
N ASN A 172 -4.75 8.56 12.73
CA ASN A 172 -4.11 8.74 14.03
C ASN A 172 -5.00 8.25 15.19
N ASN A 173 -6.31 8.49 15.12
CA ASN A 173 -7.25 8.02 16.14
C ASN A 173 -7.37 6.49 16.13
N ALA A 174 -7.32 5.88 14.95
CA ALA A 174 -7.47 4.44 14.77
C ALA A 174 -6.21 3.62 15.12
N LEU A 175 -5.03 4.24 15.27
CA LEU A 175 -3.78 3.52 15.50
C LEU A 175 -3.82 2.64 16.74
N ASN A 176 -4.23 3.20 17.88
CA ASN A 176 -4.22 2.48 19.15
C ASN A 176 -5.18 1.28 19.12
N THR A 177 -6.35 1.46 18.51
CA THR A 177 -7.34 0.37 18.37
C THR A 177 -6.78 -0.74 17.47
N LEU A 178 -6.16 -0.40 16.35
CA LEU A 178 -5.54 -1.37 15.45
C LEU A 178 -4.43 -2.18 16.11
N ILE A 179 -3.55 -1.52 16.88
CA ILE A 179 -2.45 -2.19 17.58
C ILE A 179 -2.99 -3.18 18.60
N HIS A 180 -3.97 -2.77 19.42
CA HIS A 180 -4.55 -3.62 20.45
C HIS A 180 -5.38 -4.78 19.89
N GLN A 181 -6.14 -4.56 18.82
CA GLN A 181 -7.05 -5.56 18.27
C GLN A 181 -6.35 -6.58 17.37
N HIS A 182 -5.39 -6.13 16.55
CA HIS A 182 -4.84 -6.95 15.47
C HIS A 182 -3.37 -7.32 15.63
N SER A 183 -2.67 -6.82 16.64
CA SER A 183 -1.25 -7.16 16.88
C SER A 183 -0.40 -7.15 15.59
N PRO A 184 -0.32 -6.00 14.88
CA PRO A 184 0.18 -5.89 13.51
C PRO A 184 1.65 -6.33 13.32
N PHE A 185 2.41 -6.40 14.41
CA PHE A 185 3.83 -6.77 14.40
C PHE A 185 4.09 -8.26 14.62
N THR A 186 3.07 -9.03 15.02
CA THR A 186 3.24 -10.42 15.48
C THR A 186 2.45 -11.43 14.65
N THR A 187 1.21 -11.11 14.29
CA THR A 187 0.31 -12.01 13.55
C THR A 187 -0.10 -11.41 12.20
N ASN A 188 -0.42 -10.12 12.17
CA ASN A 188 -0.95 -9.44 10.99
C ASN A 188 0.11 -8.62 10.26
N PHE A 189 1.09 -9.32 9.69
CA PHE A 189 2.28 -8.71 9.07
C PHE A 189 1.97 -7.75 7.91
N LYS A 190 0.91 -8.01 7.13
CA LYS A 190 0.52 -7.13 6.01
C LYS A 190 -0.02 -5.78 6.50
N LEU A 191 -0.75 -5.81 7.61
CA LEU A 191 -1.20 -4.60 8.31
C LEU A 191 0.00 -3.84 8.88
N GLY A 192 0.92 -4.54 9.55
CA GLY A 192 2.17 -3.95 10.04
C GLY A 192 2.97 -3.26 8.94
N ALA A 193 3.11 -3.92 7.78
CA ALA A 193 3.77 -3.33 6.62
C ALA A 193 3.08 -2.06 6.11
N ALA A 194 1.75 -2.07 6.02
CA ALA A 194 0.99 -0.89 5.61
C ALA A 194 1.08 0.28 6.61
N ILE A 195 1.14 0.00 7.91
CA ILE A 195 1.37 1.02 8.95
C ILE A 195 2.76 1.66 8.75
N PHE A 196 3.78 0.87 8.43
CA PHE A 196 5.12 1.39 8.14
C PHE A 196 5.20 2.17 6.83
N ASP A 197 4.56 1.70 5.76
CA ASP A 197 4.46 2.45 4.51
C ASP A 197 3.80 3.81 4.74
N SER A 198 2.80 3.86 5.63
CA SER A 198 2.06 5.06 6.02
C SER A 198 2.69 5.82 7.21
N PHE A 199 3.92 5.51 7.62
CA PHE A 199 4.54 6.10 8.82
C PHE A 199 4.54 7.64 8.81
N GLY A 200 4.73 8.21 7.62
CA GLY A 200 4.72 9.66 7.39
C GLY A 200 3.39 10.37 7.64
N ALA A 201 2.28 9.64 7.59
CA ALA A 201 0.94 10.19 7.80
C ALA A 201 0.56 10.27 9.29
N PHE A 202 1.35 9.66 10.18
CA PHE A 202 1.12 9.70 11.62
C PHE A 202 1.77 10.92 12.27
N ASN A 203 1.15 11.43 13.34
CA ASN A 203 1.70 12.50 14.17
C ASN A 203 2.87 11.99 15.02
N GLU A 204 3.75 12.88 15.47
CA GLU A 204 4.94 12.53 16.27
C GLU A 204 4.62 11.66 17.50
N GLN A 205 3.51 11.91 18.19
CA GLN A 205 3.07 11.10 19.33
C GLN A 205 2.74 9.66 18.94
N ASN A 206 2.02 9.46 17.83
CA ASN A 206 1.66 8.13 17.34
C ASN A 206 2.86 7.41 16.73
N GLN A 207 3.79 8.14 16.13
CA GLN A 207 5.10 7.60 15.76
C GLN A 207 5.84 7.09 17.00
N GLN A 208 5.82 7.82 18.12
CA GLN A 208 6.40 7.35 19.38
C GLN A 208 5.66 6.16 19.99
N ILE A 209 4.33 6.09 19.87
CA ILE A 209 3.54 4.94 20.33
C ILE A 209 3.85 3.70 19.48
N LEU A 210 4.01 3.85 18.16
CA LEU A 210 4.49 2.78 17.29
C LEU A 210 5.87 2.29 17.74
N LEU A 211 6.80 3.22 17.98
CA LEU A 211 8.14 2.95 18.49
C LEU A 211 8.11 2.19 19.83
N GLN A 212 7.22 2.57 20.76
CA GLN A 212 7.04 1.90 22.05
C GLN A 212 6.36 0.52 21.91
N ASN A 213 5.48 0.30 20.94
CA ASN A 213 4.81 -1.00 20.79
C ASN A 213 5.66 -2.04 20.05
N ILE A 214 6.79 -1.62 19.47
CA ILE A 214 7.77 -2.50 18.80
C ILE A 214 8.75 -3.15 19.80
N GLN A 215 8.53 -2.98 21.11
CA GLN A 215 9.39 -3.53 22.19
C GLN A 215 9.50 -5.07 22.23
N GLN A 216 8.71 -5.83 21.45
CA GLN A 216 8.85 -7.29 21.32
C GLN A 216 9.41 -7.69 19.94
N PRO A 217 10.73 -7.54 19.72
CA PRO A 217 11.35 -7.69 18.41
C PRO A 217 11.49 -9.13 17.92
N GLU A 218 11.27 -10.12 18.79
CA GLU A 218 11.37 -11.55 18.46
C GLU A 218 10.31 -12.03 17.44
N GLN A 219 9.26 -11.22 17.20
CA GLN A 219 8.09 -11.62 16.39
C GLN A 219 7.95 -10.85 15.07
N LEU A 220 8.86 -9.93 14.75
CA LEU A 220 8.79 -9.13 13.52
C LEU A 220 9.12 -9.99 12.29
N SER A 221 8.16 -10.13 11.39
CA SER A 221 8.38 -10.85 10.13
C SER A 221 9.29 -10.08 9.15
N PRO A 222 9.99 -10.78 8.25
CA PRO A 222 10.84 -10.15 7.22
C PRO A 222 10.06 -9.21 6.28
N ILE A 223 8.75 -9.40 6.12
CA ILE A 223 7.90 -8.53 5.28
C ILE A 223 7.82 -7.13 5.91
N VAL A 224 7.58 -7.06 7.21
CA VAL A 224 7.51 -5.81 7.98
C VAL A 224 8.85 -5.08 7.95
N LEU A 225 9.96 -5.84 8.03
CA LEU A 225 11.31 -5.28 7.91
C LEU A 225 11.58 -4.72 6.52
N SER A 226 11.11 -5.39 5.45
CA SER A 226 11.28 -4.90 4.08
C SER A 226 10.49 -3.61 3.80
N SER A 227 9.24 -3.51 4.30
CA SER A 227 8.43 -2.30 4.17
C SER A 227 9.00 -1.14 5.00
N ALA A 228 9.48 -1.42 6.21
CA ALA A 228 10.22 -0.43 6.99
C ALA A 228 11.49 0.05 6.25
N GLY A 229 12.14 -0.87 5.51
CA GLY A 229 13.24 -0.57 4.60
C GLY A 229 12.89 0.36 3.43
N LEU A 230 11.65 0.31 2.92
CA LEU A 230 11.17 1.27 1.92
C LEU A 230 10.79 2.61 2.56
N ALA A 231 10.19 2.59 3.75
CA ALA A 231 9.88 3.79 4.51
C ALA A 231 11.13 4.63 4.85
N LEU A 232 12.30 4.00 4.95
CA LEU A 232 13.60 4.65 5.10
C LEU A 232 13.96 5.63 3.98
N GLN A 233 13.41 5.50 2.77
CA GLN A 233 13.66 6.47 1.70
C GLN A 233 12.96 7.80 1.96
N ASN A 234 11.73 7.74 2.48
CA ASN A 234 10.90 8.91 2.72
C ASN A 234 11.14 9.52 4.11
N TYR A 235 11.38 8.67 5.13
CA TYR A 235 11.50 9.07 6.53
C TYR A 235 12.74 8.44 7.20
N PRO A 236 13.95 8.76 6.72
CA PRO A 236 15.16 7.99 7.00
C PRO A 236 15.54 7.94 8.49
N VAL A 237 15.31 9.00 9.27
CA VAL A 237 15.75 9.07 10.67
C VAL A 237 14.77 8.34 11.60
N GLN A 238 13.46 8.63 11.52
CA GLN A 238 12.47 8.04 12.42
C GLN A 238 12.23 6.56 12.14
N SER A 239 12.21 6.15 10.86
CA SER A 239 12.08 4.72 10.51
C SER A 239 13.36 3.93 10.83
N ALA A 240 14.56 4.53 10.70
CA ALA A 240 15.80 3.91 11.17
C ALA A 240 15.81 3.75 12.69
N LEU A 241 15.35 4.76 13.45
CA LEU A 241 15.21 4.64 14.90
C LEU A 241 14.24 3.52 15.29
N CYS A 242 13.19 3.34 14.51
CA CYS A 242 12.21 2.28 14.70
C CYS A 242 12.79 0.89 14.50
N LEU A 243 13.46 0.69 13.36
CA LEU A 243 14.21 -0.53 13.05
C LEU A 243 15.34 -0.79 14.04
N LEU A 244 15.95 0.27 14.57
CA LEU A 244 16.97 0.14 15.59
C LEU A 244 16.39 -0.32 16.91
N GLN A 245 15.30 0.29 17.40
CA GLN A 245 14.64 -0.15 18.63
C GLN A 245 14.20 -1.61 18.56
N SER A 246 13.78 -2.09 17.39
CA SER A 246 13.51 -3.51 17.18
C SER A 246 14.74 -4.42 17.20
N CYS A 247 15.96 -3.90 17.35
CA CYS A 247 17.17 -4.73 17.46
C CYS A 247 17.61 -4.96 18.90
N LYS A 248 16.94 -4.39 19.92
CA LYS A 248 17.40 -4.40 21.32
C LYS A 248 17.50 -5.82 21.89
N ASP A 249 16.51 -6.67 21.56
CA ASP A 249 16.38 -8.05 22.06
C ASP A 249 16.25 -9.07 20.89
N ALA A 250 16.63 -8.69 19.67
CA ALA A 250 16.46 -9.53 18.47
C ALA A 250 17.60 -10.55 18.27
N PRO A 251 17.35 -11.69 17.59
CA PRO A 251 18.40 -12.64 17.25
C PRO A 251 19.40 -12.03 16.25
N GLU A 252 20.65 -12.51 16.30
CA GLU A 252 21.78 -11.98 15.51
C GLU A 252 21.45 -11.80 14.02
N ALA A 253 20.75 -12.77 13.42
CA ALA A 253 20.36 -12.74 12.02
C ALA A 253 19.39 -11.60 11.65
N ALA A 254 18.45 -11.27 12.53
CA ALA A 254 17.50 -10.18 12.29
C ALA A 254 18.18 -8.82 12.43
N VAL A 255 19.08 -8.68 13.41
CA VAL A 255 19.89 -7.47 13.59
C VAL A 255 20.77 -7.24 12.35
N LEU A 256 21.39 -8.29 11.80
CA LEU A 256 22.17 -8.20 10.56
C LEU A 256 21.29 -7.79 9.37
N GLN A 257 20.08 -8.33 9.21
CA GLN A 257 19.16 -7.92 8.14
C GLN A 257 18.76 -6.44 8.25
N VAL A 258 18.48 -5.95 9.46
CA VAL A 258 18.18 -4.54 9.69
C VAL A 258 19.38 -3.66 9.35
N ILE A 259 20.58 -4.05 9.77
CA ILE A 259 21.82 -3.35 9.42
C ILE A 259 22.02 -3.35 7.90
N ASP A 260 21.69 -4.44 7.21
CA ASP A 260 21.82 -4.57 5.76
C ASP A 260 20.81 -3.68 5.02
N ILE A 261 19.56 -3.64 5.48
CA ILE A 261 18.54 -2.74 4.95
C ILE A 261 18.95 -1.28 5.17
N ILE A 262 19.38 -0.92 6.39
CA ILE A 262 19.81 0.44 6.68
C ILE A 262 21.10 0.78 5.91
N SER A 263 22.01 -0.17 5.70
CA SER A 263 23.26 0.04 4.96
C SER A 263 23.13 -0.03 3.43
N THR A 264 22.00 -0.47 2.87
CA THR A 264 21.81 -0.50 1.42
C THR A 264 21.10 0.74 0.88
N GLN A 265 20.31 1.43 1.71
CA GLN A 265 19.57 2.63 1.29
C GLN A 265 20.45 3.89 1.19
N ASN A 266 20.19 4.75 0.21
CA ASN A 266 20.87 6.04 0.06
C ASN A 266 20.09 7.14 0.80
N TYR A 267 20.74 7.82 1.76
CA TYR A 267 20.09 8.80 2.65
C TYR A 267 20.48 10.25 2.40
N GLU A 268 21.22 10.52 1.32
CA GLU A 268 21.69 11.86 0.93
C GLU A 268 22.28 12.64 2.12
N GLU A 269 21.70 13.78 2.50
CA GLU A 269 22.21 14.66 3.57
C GLU A 269 22.01 14.10 4.99
N LYS A 270 21.15 13.10 5.18
CA LYS A 270 20.77 12.56 6.51
C LYS A 270 21.57 11.30 6.89
N THR A 271 22.51 10.86 6.06
CA THR A 271 23.39 9.70 6.32
C THR A 271 24.08 9.81 7.67
N ASP A 272 24.54 11.01 8.02
CA ASP A 272 25.33 11.27 9.22
C ASP A 272 24.51 11.13 10.50
N LEU A 273 23.29 11.66 10.51
CA LEU A 273 22.35 11.54 11.64
C LEU A 273 21.96 10.08 11.90
N ILE A 274 21.70 9.32 10.83
CA ILE A 274 21.36 7.89 10.94
C ILE A 274 22.56 7.09 11.46
N CYS A 275 23.76 7.36 10.95
CA CYS A 275 24.98 6.73 11.45
C CYS A 275 25.25 7.08 12.92
N MET A 276 24.97 8.31 13.36
CA MET A 276 25.03 8.67 14.78
C MET A 276 24.03 7.88 15.63
N HIS A 277 22.77 7.81 15.21
CA HIS A 277 21.73 7.06 15.95
C HIS A 277 22.01 5.56 15.99
N LEU A 278 22.48 4.97 14.88
CA LEU A 278 22.97 3.60 14.82
C LEU A 278 24.07 3.37 15.86
N THR A 279 25.10 4.22 15.84
CA THR A 279 26.25 4.10 16.73
C THR A 279 25.82 4.23 18.18
N GLN A 280 24.99 5.23 18.52
CA GLN A 280 24.50 5.44 19.88
C GLN A 280 23.64 4.27 20.38
N PHE A 281 22.78 3.71 19.52
CA PHE A 281 21.94 2.56 19.85
C PHE A 281 22.80 1.32 20.17
N PHE A 282 23.74 0.97 19.31
CA PHE A 282 24.60 -0.20 19.52
C PHE A 282 25.61 -0.03 20.67
N LEU A 283 26.01 1.20 20.99
CA LEU A 283 26.80 1.48 22.20
C LEU A 283 26.00 1.26 23.48
N SER A 284 24.70 1.55 23.47
CA SER A 284 23.81 1.32 24.60
C SER A 284 23.43 -0.16 24.80
N ASN A 285 23.39 -0.95 23.71
CA ASN A 285 23.03 -2.36 23.73
C ASN A 285 24.28 -3.24 23.53
N GLN A 286 24.96 -3.56 24.62
CA GLN A 286 26.25 -4.27 24.64
C GLN A 286 26.19 -5.79 24.35
N SER A 287 25.18 -6.30 23.65
CA SER A 287 24.90 -7.74 23.67
C SER A 287 25.69 -8.60 22.67
N ASN A 288 26.17 -8.11 21.51
CA ASN A 288 26.81 -8.97 20.51
C ASN A 288 28.05 -8.36 19.82
N LEU A 289 29.24 -8.94 20.10
CA LEU A 289 30.55 -8.49 19.60
C LEU A 289 30.73 -8.64 18.07
N SER A 290 30.17 -9.70 17.49
CA SER A 290 30.23 -10.03 16.05
C SER A 290 29.43 -9.04 15.19
N VAL A 291 28.19 -8.75 15.62
CA VAL A 291 27.29 -7.79 15.00
C VAL A 291 27.90 -6.39 15.02
N PHE A 292 28.52 -6.01 16.13
CA PHE A 292 29.18 -4.71 16.27
C PHE A 292 30.36 -4.55 15.30
N LYS A 293 31.17 -5.61 15.09
CA LYS A 293 32.27 -5.60 14.11
C LYS A 293 31.75 -5.40 12.68
N LEU A 294 30.66 -6.08 12.32
CA LEU A 294 30.07 -5.98 10.98
C LEU A 294 29.39 -4.62 10.74
N LEU A 295 28.65 -4.12 11.74
CA LEU A 295 28.09 -2.77 11.76
C LEU A 295 29.19 -1.70 11.59
N LYS A 296 30.29 -1.81 12.34
CA LYS A 296 31.43 -0.91 12.25
C LYS A 296 31.98 -0.83 10.82
N SER A 297 32.16 -1.98 10.16
CA SER A 297 32.64 -2.00 8.77
C SER A 297 31.68 -1.29 7.79
N LYS A 298 30.37 -1.51 7.94
CA LYS A 298 29.35 -0.94 7.05
C LYS A 298 29.07 0.54 7.30
N ILE A 299 29.11 0.99 8.56
CA ILE A 299 29.01 2.41 8.93
C ILE A 299 30.23 3.17 8.41
N LEU A 300 31.44 2.63 8.55
CA LEU A 300 32.67 3.25 8.03
C LEU A 300 32.65 3.38 6.50
N LEU A 301 32.11 2.39 5.78
CA LEU A 301 31.93 2.47 4.32
C LEU A 301 30.98 3.61 3.93
N LYS A 302 29.87 3.79 4.66
CA LYS A 302 28.89 4.85 4.41
C LYS A 302 29.35 6.25 4.80
N LEU A 303 30.20 6.38 5.82
CA LEU A 303 30.75 7.65 6.27
C LEU A 303 31.82 8.22 5.32
N SER A 304 32.07 7.61 4.16
CA SER A 304 32.99 8.19 3.17
C SER A 304 32.50 9.56 2.65
N THR A 305 31.18 9.81 2.60
CA THR A 305 30.60 10.96 1.89
C THR A 305 30.03 12.11 2.74
N GLY A 306 30.00 12.02 4.09
CA GLY A 306 29.31 12.99 4.97
C GLY A 306 30.09 14.21 5.52
N ASN A 307 29.48 14.96 6.44
CA ASN A 307 30.03 16.10 7.18
C ASN A 307 31.14 15.72 8.18
N LEU A 308 32.22 16.50 8.23
CA LEU A 308 33.40 16.24 9.06
C LEU A 308 33.13 16.17 10.57
N ASN A 309 32.20 16.98 11.09
CA ASN A 309 31.87 17.03 12.52
C ASN A 309 31.07 15.80 12.98
N ALA A 310 30.17 15.29 12.14
CA ALA A 310 29.45 14.06 12.44
C ALA A 310 30.39 12.85 12.34
N LYS A 311 31.30 12.84 11.36
CA LYS A 311 32.35 11.82 11.25
C LYS A 311 33.22 11.73 12.50
N SER A 312 33.73 12.86 13.00
CA SER A 312 34.59 12.87 14.18
C SER A 312 33.83 12.41 15.44
N ALA A 313 32.57 12.82 15.60
CA ALA A 313 31.72 12.36 16.70
C ALA A 313 31.46 10.84 16.64
N ILE A 314 31.16 10.29 15.46
CA ILE A 314 30.91 8.84 15.28
C ILE A 314 32.19 8.04 15.49
N ILE A 315 33.32 8.49 14.93
CA ILE A 315 34.62 7.82 15.11
C ILE A 315 35.01 7.83 16.59
N ASN A 316 34.84 8.96 17.29
CA ASN A 316 35.12 9.04 18.72
C ASN A 316 34.19 8.15 19.55
N ALA A 317 32.91 8.02 19.18
CA ALA A 317 31.96 7.14 19.83
C ALA A 317 32.28 5.65 19.59
N LEU A 318 32.72 5.29 18.38
CA LEU A 318 33.19 3.94 18.05
C LEU A 318 34.50 3.60 18.78
N CYS A 319 35.43 4.56 18.89
CA CYS A 319 36.71 4.40 19.55
C CYS A 319 36.61 4.39 21.09
N SER A 320 35.61 5.05 21.67
CA SER A 320 35.41 5.07 23.13
C SER A 320 34.76 3.79 23.67
N SER A 321 34.13 2.98 22.80
CA SER A 321 33.69 1.64 23.15
C SER A 321 34.91 0.74 23.40
N ARG A 322 35.05 0.24 24.64
CA ARG A 322 36.08 -0.74 25.04
C ARG A 322 35.80 -2.13 24.45
N LEU A 323 35.61 -2.20 23.14
CA LEU A 323 35.62 -3.43 22.34
C LEU A 323 36.88 -3.49 21.46
N ILE A 324 37.90 -2.70 21.81
CA ILE A 324 39.16 -2.53 21.08
C ILE A 324 40.19 -3.63 21.36
N GLU A 325 39.95 -4.53 22.31
CA GLU A 325 40.89 -5.65 22.47
C GLU A 325 40.45 -6.84 21.58
N SER A 326 41.13 -6.89 20.42
CA SER A 326 41.17 -7.93 19.36
C SER A 326 40.16 -7.87 18.21
#